data_AF-B8BXP9-F1
#
_entry.id   AF-B8BXP9-F1
#
_cell.length_a   1.000
_cell.length_b   1.000
_cell.length_c   1.000
_cell.angle_alpha   90.00
_cell.angle_beta   90.00
_cell.angle_gamma   90.00
#
_symmetry.space_group_name_H-M   'P 1'
#
loop_
_entity.id
_entity.type
_entity.pdbx_description
1 polymer ?
#
loop_
_entity_poly.entity_id
_entity_poly.type
_entity_poly.pdbx_seq_one_letter_code
_entity_poly.pdbx_strand_id
1 'polypeptide(L)'
;VIDVGSTGSRLHIFELVTTFLSESKDRAQPLNATHVAHHMLPLFDYASDIIPPSFHASTPVRIAATAGMRLLPLDEQIRVYDALYEGLSEQIPNGRFTFSSLTRGDVFTLHGEREGFFGAVAANYLRGVIDAELRVIPDAESIVFALDMGGSSTQI
;
A
#
# COMPACT_ATOMS: atom_id res chain seq x y z
N VAL A 1 4.18 1.46 3.36
CA VAL A 1 2.88 0.90 2.86
C VAL A 1 1.79 1.89 3.19
N ILE A 2 0.85 2.12 2.27
CA ILE A 2 -0.33 2.94 2.50
C ILE A 2 -1.56 2.03 2.40
N ASP A 3 -2.36 2.00 3.46
CA ASP A 3 -3.72 1.43 3.48
C ASP A 3 -4.70 2.52 3.06
N VAL A 4 -5.50 2.28 2.02
CA VAL A 4 -6.54 3.21 1.56
C VAL A 4 -7.91 2.59 1.84
N GLY A 5 -8.42 2.87 3.04
CA GLY A 5 -9.71 2.42 3.55
C GLY A 5 -10.88 3.30 3.10
N SER A 6 -12.11 2.78 3.25
CA SER A 6 -13.34 3.50 2.87
C SER A 6 -13.64 4.74 3.70
N THR A 7 -12.96 4.93 4.84
CA THR A 7 -13.09 6.10 5.72
C THR A 7 -11.83 6.97 5.80
N GLY A 8 -10.77 6.64 5.06
CA GLY A 8 -9.52 7.41 5.03
C GLY A 8 -8.28 6.57 4.72
N SER A 9 -7.17 7.24 4.43
CA SER A 9 -5.87 6.63 4.14
C SER A 9 -4.96 6.65 5.37
N ARG A 10 -4.19 5.56 5.56
CA ARG A 10 -3.20 5.41 6.64
C ARG A 10 -1.83 5.09 6.07
N LEU A 11 -0.79 5.70 6.64
CA LEU A 11 0.60 5.42 6.28
C LEU A 11 1.27 4.56 7.35
N HIS A 12 1.93 3.50 6.91
CA HIS A 12 2.77 2.63 7.73
C HIS A 12 4.18 2.60 7.15
N ILE A 13 5.17 3.06 7.93
CA ILE A 13 6.60 3.02 7.58
C ILE A 13 7.23 1.84 8.29
N PHE A 14 7.98 1.02 7.55
CA PHE A 14 8.68 -0.15 8.05
C PHE A 14 10.08 -0.18 7.45
N GLU A 15 11.08 -0.53 8.24
CA GLU A 15 12.42 -0.87 7.76
C GLU A 15 12.48 -2.39 7.50
N LEU A 16 12.47 -2.79 6.22
CA LEU A 16 12.36 -4.18 5.78
C LEU A 16 13.21 -4.43 4.53
N VAL A 17 13.76 -5.63 4.41
CA VAL A 17 14.54 -6.09 3.25
C VAL A 17 13.61 -6.74 2.20
N THR A 18 13.93 -6.53 0.92
CA THR A 18 13.05 -6.61 -0.28
C THR A 18 12.64 -7.99 -0.81
N THR A 19 11.58 -8.05 -1.65
CA THR A 19 11.56 -8.64 -3.03
C THR A 19 10.30 -8.14 -3.82
N PHE A 20 10.36 -8.07 -5.16
CA PHE A 20 9.35 -7.46 -6.06
C PHE A 20 8.69 -8.44 -7.08
N LEU A 21 7.55 -8.04 -7.68
CA LEU A 21 6.92 -8.61 -8.89
C LEU A 21 6.25 -7.49 -9.73
N SER A 22 6.07 -7.64 -11.05
CA SER A 22 5.55 -6.60 -11.96
C SER A 22 4.67 -7.12 -13.11
N GLU A 23 3.69 -6.34 -13.60
CA GLU A 23 3.09 -6.49 -14.94
C GLU A 23 2.32 -5.23 -15.43
N SER A 24 1.73 -5.26 -16.65
CA SER A 24 1.38 -4.08 -17.46
C SER A 24 0.40 -4.38 -18.62
N LYS A 25 -0.37 -3.47 -19.26
CA LYS A 25 -0.78 -2.05 -19.04
C LYS A 25 -1.58 -1.57 -20.29
N ASP A 26 -2.74 -0.92 -20.17
CA ASP A 26 -3.38 -0.20 -21.31
C ASP A 26 -4.35 0.95 -20.89
N ARG A 27 -4.70 1.88 -21.81
CA ARG A 27 -5.24 3.25 -21.49
C ARG A 27 -6.64 3.60 -22.02
N ALA A 28 -7.41 4.41 -21.26
CA ALA A 28 -8.42 5.35 -21.81
C ALA A 28 -8.84 6.50 -20.84
N GLN A 29 -8.68 7.76 -21.30
CA GLN A 29 -9.14 9.10 -20.83
C GLN A 29 -9.17 9.48 -19.31
N PRO A 30 -8.75 10.73 -18.95
CA PRO A 30 -8.23 11.00 -17.61
C PRO A 30 -9.26 11.50 -16.58
N LEU A 31 -9.17 10.95 -15.36
CA LEU A 31 -9.50 11.68 -14.13
C LEU A 31 -8.45 12.79 -13.90
N ASN A 32 -8.75 13.78 -13.05
CA ASN A 32 -7.76 14.81 -12.69
C ASN A 32 -6.66 14.23 -11.79
N ALA A 33 -5.60 13.72 -12.43
CA ALA A 33 -4.45 13.07 -11.81
C ALA A 33 -3.81 13.91 -10.69
N THR A 34 -3.58 15.20 -10.96
CA THR A 34 -2.99 16.14 -10.00
C THR A 34 -3.84 16.28 -8.73
N HIS A 35 -5.16 16.32 -8.85
CA HIS A 35 -6.06 16.41 -7.68
C HIS A 35 -6.03 15.13 -6.82
N VAL A 36 -6.03 13.95 -7.47
CA VAL A 36 -5.95 12.65 -6.77
C VAL A 36 -4.62 12.50 -6.04
N ALA A 37 -3.51 12.91 -6.68
CA ALA A 37 -2.19 12.91 -6.05
C ALA A 37 -2.07 13.89 -4.88
N HIS A 38 -2.64 15.11 -5.00
CA HIS A 38 -2.59 16.13 -3.94
C HIS A 38 -3.20 15.66 -2.61
N HIS A 39 -4.19 14.75 -2.61
CA HIS A 39 -4.71 14.14 -1.39
C HIS A 39 -3.69 13.24 -0.67
N MET A 40 -2.73 12.68 -1.42
CA MET A 40 -1.73 11.74 -0.91
C MET A 40 -0.40 12.41 -0.55
N LEU A 41 -0.08 13.59 -1.11
CA LEU A 41 1.19 14.29 -0.86
C LEU A 41 1.51 14.50 0.64
N PRO A 42 0.58 14.92 1.53
CA PRO A 42 0.90 15.13 2.95
C PRO A 42 1.40 13.88 3.68
N LEU A 43 1.04 12.68 3.20
CA LEU A 43 1.56 11.42 3.74
C LEU A 43 3.00 11.16 3.26
N PHE A 44 3.31 11.52 2.01
CA PHE A 44 4.67 11.40 1.48
C PHE A 44 5.62 12.46 2.04
N ASP A 45 5.15 13.68 2.27
CA ASP A 45 5.89 14.73 2.97
C ASP A 45 6.34 14.20 4.34
N TYR A 46 5.39 13.72 5.16
CA TYR A 46 5.66 13.12 6.47
C TYR A 46 6.59 11.88 6.40
N ALA A 47 6.46 11.05 5.36
CA ALA A 47 7.38 9.93 5.16
C ALA A 47 8.81 10.40 4.82
N SER A 48 8.95 11.51 4.10
CA SER A 48 10.23 12.07 3.68
C SER A 48 11.00 12.72 4.84
N ASP A 49 10.30 13.23 5.86
CA ASP A 49 10.89 13.74 7.10
C ASP A 49 11.49 12.62 7.99
N ILE A 50 10.93 11.41 7.91
CA ILE A 50 11.33 10.25 8.73
C ILE A 50 12.45 9.44 8.05
N ILE A 51 12.32 9.20 6.75
CA ILE A 51 13.25 8.36 6.00
C ILE A 51 14.43 9.23 5.54
N PRO A 52 15.70 8.86 5.79
CA PRO A 52 16.83 9.68 5.35
C PRO A 52 16.86 9.85 3.81
N PRO A 53 17.21 11.04 3.27
CA PRO A 53 17.16 11.31 1.84
C PRO A 53 17.94 10.33 0.95
N SER A 54 19.02 9.73 1.47
CA SER A 54 19.79 8.70 0.77
C SER A 54 18.99 7.44 0.45
N PHE A 55 17.91 7.17 1.17
CA PHE A 55 17.06 5.98 0.98
C PHE A 55 15.80 6.27 0.17
N HIS A 56 15.37 7.53 -0.03
CA HIS A 56 14.11 7.87 -0.72
C HIS A 56 13.94 7.17 -2.07
N ALA A 57 14.99 7.19 -2.91
CA ALA A 57 14.97 6.56 -4.24
C ALA A 57 14.96 5.01 -4.21
N SER A 58 15.31 4.40 -3.07
CA SER A 58 15.37 2.95 -2.86
C SER A 58 14.24 2.38 -2.00
N THR A 59 13.47 3.23 -1.32
CA THR A 59 12.40 2.79 -0.42
C THR A 59 11.14 2.42 -1.20
N PRO A 60 10.73 1.14 -1.24
CA PRO A 60 9.53 0.73 -1.98
C PRO A 60 8.26 1.30 -1.34
N VAL A 61 7.48 2.03 -2.14
CA VAL A 61 6.13 2.46 -1.80
C VAL A 61 5.14 1.46 -2.36
N ARG A 62 4.18 1.02 -1.54
CA ARG A 62 2.99 0.27 -1.98
C ARG A 62 1.74 0.93 -1.44
N ILE A 63 0.76 1.14 -2.30
CA ILE A 63 -0.55 1.76 -2.03
C ILE A 63 -1.61 0.68 -2.28
N ALA A 64 -2.12 0.11 -1.18
CA ALA A 64 -3.09 -0.96 -1.18
C ALA A 64 -4.45 -0.42 -0.76
N ALA A 65 -5.39 -0.33 -1.70
CA ALA A 65 -6.76 0.07 -1.39
C ALA A 65 -7.63 -1.13 -1.03
N THR A 66 -8.55 -0.92 -0.10
CA THR A 66 -9.32 -2.02 0.51
C THR A 66 -10.79 -1.96 0.11
N ALA A 67 -11.71 -2.24 1.03
CA ALA A 67 -13.12 -2.53 0.76
C ALA A 67 -13.84 -1.49 -0.11
N GLY A 68 -13.58 -0.20 0.08
CA GLY A 68 -14.21 0.88 -0.68
C GLY A 68 -13.97 0.79 -2.19
N MET A 69 -12.73 0.49 -2.61
CA MET A 69 -12.40 0.35 -4.03
C MET A 69 -12.95 -0.94 -4.63
N ARG A 70 -13.14 -2.00 -3.83
CA ARG A 70 -13.75 -3.26 -4.30
C ARG A 70 -15.21 -3.11 -4.73
N LEU A 71 -15.90 -2.05 -4.29
CA LEU A 71 -17.28 -1.74 -4.68
C LEU A 71 -17.37 -1.10 -6.08
N LEU A 72 -16.26 -0.58 -6.62
CA LEU A 72 -16.25 0.08 -7.92
C LEU A 72 -16.05 -0.94 -9.06
N PRO A 73 -16.59 -0.68 -10.26
CA PRO A 73 -16.21 -1.39 -11.49
C PRO A 73 -14.69 -1.42 -11.71
N LEU A 74 -14.16 -2.50 -12.29
CA LEU A 74 -12.71 -2.68 -12.47
C LEU A 74 -12.08 -1.57 -13.33
N ASP A 75 -12.80 -1.05 -14.31
CA ASP A 75 -12.36 0.07 -15.15
C ASP A 75 -12.31 1.40 -14.38
N GLU A 76 -13.22 1.61 -13.41
CA GLU A 76 -13.14 2.75 -12.48
C GLU A 76 -11.94 2.62 -11.54
N GLN A 77 -11.71 1.43 -10.97
CA GLN A 77 -10.54 1.16 -10.13
C GLN A 77 -9.24 1.46 -10.89
N ILE A 78 -9.09 0.96 -12.12
CA ILE A 78 -7.93 1.20 -12.97
C ILE A 78 -7.76 2.70 -13.25
N ARG A 79 -8.81 3.43 -13.63
CA ARG A 79 -8.75 4.89 -13.85
C ARG A 79 -8.23 5.64 -12.63
N VAL A 80 -8.71 5.30 -11.42
CA VAL A 80 -8.27 5.95 -10.18
C VAL A 80 -6.79 5.69 -9.90
N TYR A 81 -6.32 4.45 -10.09
CA TYR A 81 -4.92 4.08 -9.84
C TYR A 81 -3.96 4.64 -10.89
N ASP A 82 -4.37 4.70 -12.15
CA ASP A 82 -3.60 5.34 -13.22
C ASP A 82 -3.46 6.84 -12.94
N ALA A 83 -4.56 7.52 -12.59
CA ALA A 83 -4.56 8.95 -12.25
C ALA A 83 -3.71 9.25 -11.00
N LEU A 84 -3.77 8.41 -9.96
CA LEU A 84 -2.91 8.56 -8.78
C LEU A 84 -1.42 8.38 -9.13
N TYR A 85 -1.09 7.34 -9.91
CA TYR A 85 0.29 7.07 -10.32
C TYR A 85 0.86 8.17 -11.23
N GLU A 86 0.10 8.61 -12.24
CA GLU A 86 0.51 9.69 -13.14
C GLU A 86 0.68 11.01 -12.35
N GLY A 87 -0.28 11.36 -11.48
CA GLY A 87 -0.23 12.58 -10.68
C GLY A 87 0.90 12.63 -9.65
N LEU A 88 1.29 11.49 -9.06
CA LEU A 88 2.48 11.39 -8.19
C LEU A 88 3.77 11.45 -9.02
N SER A 89 3.79 10.82 -10.20
CA SER A 89 4.95 10.87 -11.12
C SER A 89 5.24 12.30 -11.60
N GLU A 90 4.20 13.09 -11.86
CA GLU A 90 4.30 14.53 -12.17
C GLU A 90 4.91 15.37 -11.03
N GLN A 91 4.91 14.86 -9.79
CA GLN A 91 5.52 15.54 -8.63
C GLN A 91 6.99 15.19 -8.41
N ILE A 92 7.56 14.24 -9.16
CA ILE A 92 8.98 13.89 -9.06
C ILE A 92 9.88 15.05 -9.54
N PRO A 93 9.67 15.67 -10.73
CA PRO A 93 10.56 16.71 -11.24
C PRO A 93 10.54 18.01 -10.42
N ASN A 94 9.47 18.26 -9.66
CA ASN A 94 9.35 19.43 -8.78
C ASN A 94 9.70 19.14 -7.31
N GLY A 95 10.15 17.91 -7.00
CA GLY A 95 10.62 17.51 -5.67
C GLY A 95 9.52 17.28 -4.63
N ARG A 96 8.23 17.41 -4.98
CA ARG A 96 7.10 17.15 -4.06
C ARG A 96 6.77 15.67 -3.88
N PHE A 97 7.43 14.78 -4.62
CA PHE A 97 7.38 13.33 -4.39
C PHE A 97 8.76 12.72 -4.64
N THR A 98 9.43 12.25 -3.58
CA THR A 98 10.84 11.80 -3.64
C THR A 98 11.01 10.28 -3.77
N PHE A 99 9.94 9.50 -3.59
CA PHE A 99 9.98 8.03 -3.63
C PHE A 99 9.89 7.47 -5.05
N SER A 100 10.93 7.74 -5.85
CA SER A 100 10.97 7.45 -7.29
C SER A 100 10.95 5.96 -7.69
N SER A 101 11.01 5.02 -6.73
CA SER A 101 10.86 3.59 -7.00
C SER A 101 9.41 3.11 -7.11
N LEU A 102 8.42 3.99 -6.88
CA LEU A 102 7.00 3.67 -7.07
C LEU A 102 6.74 3.28 -8.54
N THR A 103 6.20 2.09 -8.76
CA THR A 103 5.70 1.68 -10.08
C THR A 103 4.17 1.71 -10.10
N ARG A 104 3.57 1.62 -11.30
CA ARG A 104 2.12 1.48 -11.41
C ARG A 104 1.60 0.19 -10.77
N GLY A 105 2.38 -0.89 -10.76
CA GLY A 105 2.00 -2.16 -10.13
C GLY A 105 1.85 -2.05 -8.60
N ASP A 106 2.48 -1.06 -7.99
CA ASP A 106 2.43 -0.82 -6.55
C ASP A 106 1.16 -0.10 -6.08
N VAL A 107 0.28 0.30 -7.01
CA VAL A 107 -1.03 0.93 -6.72
C VAL A 107 -2.15 -0.02 -7.13
N PHE A 108 -2.81 -0.66 -6.16
CA PHE A 108 -3.74 -1.76 -6.45
C PHE A 108 -4.82 -1.95 -5.38
N THR A 109 -5.89 -2.68 -5.75
CA THR A 109 -6.90 -3.17 -4.81
C THR A 109 -6.38 -4.44 -4.14
N LEU A 110 -6.22 -4.43 -2.82
CA LEU A 110 -5.94 -5.64 -2.05
C LEU A 110 -7.19 -6.52 -2.03
N HIS A 111 -7.06 -7.83 -2.25
CA HIS A 111 -8.17 -8.78 -2.09
C HIS A 111 -8.48 -9.02 -0.61
N GLY A 112 -9.76 -9.22 -0.25
CA GLY A 112 -10.17 -9.41 1.15
C GLY A 112 -9.51 -10.61 1.85
N GLU A 113 -9.32 -11.73 1.13
CA GLU A 113 -8.56 -12.88 1.63
C GLU A 113 -7.10 -12.52 1.98
N ARG A 114 -6.44 -11.72 1.14
CA ARG A 114 -5.06 -11.27 1.39
C ARG A 114 -4.97 -10.24 2.51
N GLU A 115 -6.00 -9.41 2.67
CA GLU A 115 -6.14 -8.48 3.80
C GLU A 115 -6.23 -9.23 5.13
N GLY A 116 -7.13 -10.21 5.24
CA GLY A 116 -7.22 -11.10 6.42
C GLY A 116 -5.93 -11.88 6.67
N PHE A 117 -5.34 -12.47 5.63
CA PHE A 117 -4.06 -13.18 5.71
C PHE A 117 -2.92 -12.27 6.20
N PHE A 118 -2.76 -11.06 5.66
CA PHE A 118 -1.73 -10.13 6.13
C PHE A 118 -1.99 -9.63 7.56
N GLY A 119 -3.25 -9.45 7.95
CA GLY A 119 -3.62 -9.18 9.34
C GLY A 119 -3.19 -10.30 10.29
N ALA A 120 -3.46 -11.57 9.93
CA ALA A 120 -3.05 -12.73 10.69
C ALA A 120 -1.51 -12.88 10.76
N VAL A 121 -0.80 -12.69 9.64
CA VAL A 121 0.68 -12.71 9.61
C VAL A 121 1.26 -11.61 10.51
N ALA A 122 0.74 -10.37 10.41
CA ALA A 122 1.19 -9.26 11.24
C ALA A 122 0.94 -9.51 12.73
N ALA A 123 -0.22 -10.05 13.10
CA ALA A 123 -0.53 -10.40 14.49
C ALA A 123 0.45 -11.46 15.02
N ASN A 124 0.72 -12.52 14.25
CA ASN A 124 1.63 -13.60 14.69
C ASN A 124 3.11 -13.18 14.70
N TYR A 125 3.53 -12.29 13.79
CA TYR A 125 4.85 -11.65 13.86
C TYR A 125 5.02 -10.82 15.13
N LEU A 126 4.03 -9.98 15.47
CA LEU A 126 4.04 -9.18 16.70
C LEU A 126 3.98 -10.02 17.98
N ARG A 127 3.42 -11.24 17.93
CA ARG A 127 3.46 -12.21 19.04
C ARG A 127 4.76 -13.02 19.12
N GLY A 128 5.68 -12.89 18.16
CA GLY A 128 6.89 -13.73 18.09
C GLY A 128 6.60 -15.20 17.74
N VAL A 129 5.48 -15.47 17.07
CA VAL A 129 5.13 -16.81 16.53
C VAL A 129 5.69 -16.99 15.12
N ILE A 130 5.87 -15.88 14.38
CA ILE A 130 6.44 -15.85 13.03
C ILE A 130 7.69 -14.95 13.01
N ASP A 131 8.75 -15.39 12.34
CA ASP A 131 10.01 -14.63 12.16
C ASP A 131 9.95 -13.63 10.99
N ALA A 132 11.04 -12.87 10.79
CA ALA A 132 11.16 -11.88 9.71
C ALA A 132 11.19 -12.53 8.31
N GLU A 133 11.59 -13.80 8.23
CA GLU A 133 11.55 -14.62 7.02
C GLU A 133 10.19 -15.31 6.79
N LEU A 134 9.17 -14.93 7.57
CA LEU A 134 7.79 -15.42 7.52
C LEU A 134 7.63 -16.92 7.82
N ARG A 135 8.53 -17.48 8.65
CA ARG A 135 8.47 -18.87 9.11
C ARG A 135 7.89 -18.93 10.52
N VAL A 136 7.17 -20.00 10.83
CA VAL A 136 6.73 -20.30 12.19
C VAL A 136 7.94 -20.69 13.03
N ILE A 137 8.14 -20.02 14.16
CA ILE A 137 9.25 -20.27 15.06
C ILE A 137 9.00 -21.59 15.83
N PRO A 138 9.95 -22.54 15.86
CA PRO A 138 9.83 -23.75 16.66
C PRO A 138 9.61 -23.43 18.15
N ASP A 139 8.78 -24.23 18.82
CA ASP A 139 8.42 -24.10 20.25
C ASP A 139 7.76 -22.76 20.66
N ALA A 140 7.35 -21.93 19.69
CA ALA A 140 6.58 -20.73 19.95
C ALA A 140 5.13 -21.02 20.42
N GLU A 141 4.46 -20.00 20.93
CA GLU A 141 3.03 -20.08 21.26
C GLU A 141 2.17 -20.41 20.04
N SER A 142 0.96 -20.92 20.28
CA SER A 142 0.02 -21.24 19.21
C SER A 142 -0.35 -20.02 18.35
N ILE A 143 -0.47 -20.26 17.04
CA ILE A 143 -0.92 -19.27 16.06
C ILE A 143 -2.28 -18.69 16.46
N VAL A 144 -2.40 -17.37 16.38
CA VAL A 144 -3.66 -16.65 16.56
C VAL A 144 -4.29 -16.32 15.21
N PHE A 145 -5.62 -16.34 15.14
CA PHE A 145 -6.37 -15.85 13.98
C PHE A 145 -6.65 -14.35 14.14
N ALA A 146 -6.81 -13.63 13.03
CA ALA A 146 -7.18 -12.22 13.02
C ALA A 146 -8.63 -12.06 12.55
N LEU A 147 -9.37 -11.18 13.20
CA LEU A 147 -10.67 -10.71 12.74
C LEU A 147 -10.55 -9.21 12.50
N ASP A 148 -10.65 -8.77 11.25
CA ASP A 148 -10.64 -7.36 10.87
C ASP A 148 -12.06 -6.89 10.55
N MET A 149 -12.48 -5.79 11.18
CA MET A 149 -13.83 -5.22 11.08
C MET A 149 -13.75 -3.83 10.46
N GLY A 150 -13.46 -3.78 9.16
CA GLY A 150 -13.45 -2.56 8.36
C GLY A 150 -14.84 -1.94 8.18
N GLY A 151 -14.88 -0.65 7.83
CA GLY A 151 -16.14 0.10 7.64
C GLY A 151 -17.00 -0.35 6.44
N SER A 152 -16.47 -1.22 5.57
CA SER A 152 -17.20 -1.72 4.39
C SER A 152 -16.90 -3.20 4.06
N SER A 153 -16.21 -3.92 4.95
CA SER A 153 -16.00 -5.37 4.88
C SER A 153 -15.63 -5.95 6.24
N THR A 154 -15.68 -7.27 6.37
CA THR A 154 -15.13 -7.99 7.51
C THR A 154 -14.33 -9.18 6.99
N GLN A 155 -13.18 -9.44 7.60
CA GLN A 155 -12.20 -10.45 7.21
C GLN A 155 -11.91 -11.34 8.42
N ILE A 156 -11.80 -12.65 8.19
CA ILE A 156 -11.51 -13.72 9.17
C ILE A 156 -10.57 -14.75 8.56
#